data_AF-A0A443I769-F1
#
_entry.id   AF-A0A443I769-F1
#
_cell.length_a   1.000
_cell.length_b   1.000
_cell.length_c   1.000
_cell.angle_alpha   90.00
_cell.angle_beta   90.00
_cell.angle_gamma   90.00
#
_symmetry.space_group_name_H-M   'P 1'
#
loop_
_entity.id
_entity.type
_entity.pdbx_description
1 polymer ?
#
loop_
_entity_poly.entity_id
_entity_poly.type
_entity_poly.pdbx_seq_one_letter_code
_entity_poly.pdbx_strand_id
1 'polypeptide(L)'
;MNSLSDPVTTTATDRKDSTTIKSPQTGFRNTRLYRILKAIPLILLALLCNYTMGTILQSTYPFLNEASSSLELELDDNVTVHLRSSFYGIPWLDKLIKGIGIIAPLYYFIHYVSGPLETTPPSPSTISDSPIDIHEAKALFPAVLIGYYIPTVVQKLPMVSLSVRQIFCGYWQLYPIWLSIVHHGLSLWYSAAARTTDIKRLQSGRSSSDNDMVHVRRAYLITGSISAAVYFYVRFLSGIPTCDVFIRGMFHSPAAVAAAVTSVTDGMVPAMKYDAFFTFVSGLLWISLTFGDLKAEGVLRFGTVRVVSVMLLVVYFFGPGAATAFCWGWREEILHVAKRRLMV
;
A
#
# COMPACT_ATOMS: atom_id res chain seq x y z
N MET A 1 42.74 -47.46 52.17
CA MET A 1 43.33 -48.10 50.99
C MET A 1 42.58 -47.58 49.77
N ASN A 2 43.27 -46.75 48.98
CA ASN A 2 43.27 -46.60 47.52
C ASN A 2 41.93 -46.73 46.75
N SER A 3 41.55 -45.85 45.81
CA SER A 3 42.27 -44.78 45.15
C SER A 3 41.30 -43.74 44.58
N LEU A 4 41.78 -42.51 44.48
CA LEU A 4 41.32 -41.54 43.48
C LEU A 4 41.56 -42.11 42.08
N SER A 5 40.63 -41.85 41.16
CA SER A 5 40.90 -41.78 39.72
C SER A 5 39.91 -40.81 39.07
N ASP A 6 40.44 -39.61 38.85
CA ASP A 6 40.36 -38.71 37.69
C ASP A 6 39.05 -38.28 37.01
N PRO A 7 39.01 -37.01 36.55
CA PRO A 7 37.81 -36.33 36.06
C PRO A 7 37.46 -36.65 34.60
N VAL A 8 36.17 -36.69 34.33
CA VAL A 8 35.59 -36.82 32.98
C VAL A 8 36.03 -35.62 32.13
N THR A 9 36.84 -35.92 31.13
CA THR A 9 37.32 -34.98 30.11
C THR A 9 36.14 -34.56 29.23
N THR A 10 35.79 -33.28 29.27
CA THR A 10 34.88 -32.63 28.32
C THR A 10 35.47 -32.67 26.91
N THR A 11 34.92 -33.53 26.05
CA THR A 11 35.14 -33.46 24.60
C THR A 11 34.43 -32.24 24.03
N ALA A 12 35.21 -31.21 23.73
CA ALA A 12 34.80 -30.08 22.92
C ALA A 12 34.54 -30.57 21.48
N THR A 13 33.29 -30.88 21.18
CA THR A 13 32.84 -31.05 19.79
C THR A 13 32.76 -29.68 19.13
N ASP A 14 33.85 -29.35 18.45
CA ASP A 14 33.87 -28.78 17.10
C ASP A 14 32.65 -27.91 16.73
N ARG A 15 32.68 -26.67 17.23
CA ARG A 15 31.82 -25.58 16.75
C ARG A 15 32.28 -25.28 15.32
N LYS A 16 31.67 -25.97 14.34
CA LYS A 16 31.73 -25.57 12.94
C LYS A 16 31.24 -24.14 12.84
N ASP A 17 32.19 -23.21 12.76
CA ASP A 17 31.97 -21.87 12.26
C ASP A 17 31.36 -21.99 10.87
N SER A 18 30.04 -21.86 10.79
CA SER A 18 29.34 -21.61 9.54
C SER A 18 29.70 -20.20 9.11
N THR A 19 30.93 -20.04 8.63
CA THR A 19 31.30 -18.94 7.76
C THR A 19 30.33 -19.00 6.60
N THR A 20 29.32 -18.15 6.67
CA THR A 20 28.35 -17.97 5.60
C THR A 20 29.15 -17.38 4.45
N ILE A 21 29.63 -18.23 3.55
CA ILE A 21 30.26 -17.82 2.30
C ILE A 21 29.18 -17.04 1.55
N LYS A 22 29.16 -15.72 1.72
CA LYS A 22 28.39 -14.82 0.87
C LYS A 22 28.95 -14.99 -0.54
N SER A 23 28.28 -15.80 -1.36
CA SER A 23 28.70 -16.00 -2.74
C SER A 23 28.83 -14.62 -3.41
N PRO A 24 29.84 -14.37 -4.27
CA PRO A 24 30.03 -13.08 -4.91
C PRO A 24 28.79 -12.58 -5.69
N GLN A 25 27.85 -13.47 -6.04
CA GLN A 25 26.57 -13.13 -6.65
C GLN A 25 25.60 -12.38 -5.71
N THR A 26 25.74 -12.50 -4.38
CA THR A 26 24.90 -11.76 -3.42
C THR A 26 25.31 -10.28 -3.30
N GLY A 27 26.57 -9.95 -3.61
CA GLY A 27 27.09 -8.57 -3.52
C GLY A 27 26.46 -7.63 -4.55
N PHE A 28 26.42 -8.03 -5.83
CA PHE A 28 25.84 -7.20 -6.90
C PHE A 28 24.32 -7.05 -6.79
N ARG A 29 23.62 -8.13 -6.40
CA ARG A 29 22.17 -8.15 -6.20
C ARG A 29 21.69 -7.21 -5.08
N ASN A 30 22.58 -6.86 -4.15
CA ASN A 30 22.25 -6.02 -3.00
C ASN A 30 22.65 -4.54 -3.21
N THR A 31 23.09 -4.18 -4.42
CA THR A 31 23.38 -2.77 -4.76
C THR A 31 22.09 -1.98 -4.98
N ARG A 32 22.10 -0.70 -4.57
CA ARG A 32 21.00 0.24 -4.87
C ARG A 32 20.74 0.35 -6.37
N LEU A 33 21.80 0.30 -7.19
CA LEU A 33 21.69 0.35 -8.65
C LEU A 33 20.85 -0.81 -9.20
N TYR A 34 21.08 -2.04 -8.72
CA TYR A 34 20.29 -3.19 -9.15
C TYR A 34 18.79 -3.05 -8.81
N ARG A 35 18.47 -2.50 -7.63
CA ARG A 35 17.08 -2.23 -7.24
C ARG A 35 16.44 -1.13 -8.08
N ILE A 36 17.19 -0.07 -8.40
CA ILE A 36 16.75 0.97 -9.34
C ILE A 36 16.39 0.35 -10.69
N LEU A 37 17.29 -0.46 -11.27
CA LEU A 37 17.07 -1.10 -12.56
C LEU A 37 15.83 -2.02 -12.55
N LYS A 38 15.63 -2.80 -11.49
CA LYS A 38 14.44 -3.63 -11.30
C LYS A 38 13.14 -2.83 -11.20
N ALA A 39 13.21 -1.63 -10.63
CA ALA A 39 12.05 -0.78 -10.38
C ALA A 39 11.73 0.19 -11.52
N ILE A 40 12.54 0.25 -12.59
CA ILE A 40 12.26 1.05 -13.80
C ILE A 40 10.82 0.87 -14.33
N PRO A 41 10.23 -0.35 -14.36
CA PRO A 41 8.86 -0.50 -14.84
C PRO A 41 7.84 0.31 -14.05
N LEU A 42 8.07 0.61 -12.76
CA LEU A 42 7.20 1.52 -11.98
C LEU A 42 7.25 2.96 -12.53
N ILE A 43 8.42 3.44 -12.95
CA ILE A 43 8.57 4.75 -13.60
C ILE A 43 7.87 4.75 -14.96
N LEU A 44 8.03 3.68 -15.74
CA LEU A 44 7.33 3.54 -17.02
C LEU A 44 5.81 3.57 -16.84
N LEU A 45 5.27 2.90 -15.81
CA LEU A 45 3.84 2.95 -15.49
C LEU A 45 3.38 4.37 -15.13
N ALA A 46 4.16 5.14 -14.36
CA ALA A 46 3.84 6.54 -14.07
C ALA A 46 3.82 7.41 -15.35
N LEU A 47 4.79 7.21 -16.25
CA LEU A 47 4.86 7.91 -17.53
C LEU A 47 3.69 7.54 -18.44
N LEU A 48 3.35 6.25 -18.53
CA LEU A 48 2.18 5.79 -19.29
C LEU A 48 0.87 6.33 -18.71
N CYS A 49 0.72 6.37 -17.38
CA CYS A 49 -0.44 6.97 -16.74
C CYS A 49 -0.53 8.47 -17.09
N ASN A 50 0.57 9.21 -16.98
CA ASN A 50 0.62 10.62 -17.34
C ASN A 50 0.32 10.84 -18.83
N TYR A 51 0.80 9.96 -19.72
CA TYR A 51 0.48 10.04 -21.15
C TYR A 51 -1.00 9.76 -21.41
N THR A 52 -1.53 8.65 -20.91
CA THR A 52 -2.93 8.23 -21.16
C THR A 52 -3.94 9.15 -20.48
N MET A 53 -3.93 9.17 -19.14
CA MET A 53 -4.84 9.98 -18.33
C MET A 53 -4.59 11.48 -18.56
N GLY A 54 -3.33 11.92 -18.65
CA GLY A 54 -3.02 13.34 -18.85
C GLY A 54 -3.52 13.88 -20.19
N THR A 55 -3.43 13.11 -21.28
CA THR A 55 -4.01 13.52 -22.57
C THR A 55 -5.53 13.67 -22.49
N ILE A 56 -6.23 12.78 -21.78
CA ILE A 56 -7.68 12.87 -21.58
C ILE A 56 -8.04 14.07 -20.69
N LEU A 57 -7.30 14.27 -19.61
CA LEU A 57 -7.50 15.40 -18.70
C LEU A 57 -7.28 16.74 -19.40
N GLN A 58 -6.33 16.82 -20.35
CA GLN A 58 -6.13 18.01 -21.18
C GLN A 58 -7.34 18.33 -22.04
N SER A 59 -7.96 17.32 -22.68
CA SER A 59 -9.22 17.52 -23.41
C SER A 59 -10.42 17.82 -22.51
N THR A 60 -10.39 17.35 -21.26
CA THR A 60 -11.47 17.61 -20.28
C THR A 60 -11.35 19.00 -19.65
N TYR A 61 -10.13 19.57 -19.63
CA TYR A 61 -9.83 20.81 -18.92
C TYR A 61 -10.68 22.02 -19.36
N PRO A 62 -10.98 22.26 -20.66
CA PRO A 62 -11.83 23.37 -21.07
C PRO A 62 -13.22 23.31 -20.40
N PHE A 63 -13.84 22.13 -20.38
CA PHE A 63 -15.14 21.91 -19.75
C PHE A 63 -15.09 22.09 -18.23
N LEU A 64 -14.01 21.63 -17.59
CA LEU A 64 -13.78 21.87 -16.15
C LEU A 64 -13.58 23.36 -15.84
N ASN A 65 -12.87 24.08 -16.70
CA ASN A 65 -12.62 25.50 -16.53
C ASN A 65 -13.90 26.33 -16.74
N GLU A 66 -14.71 25.96 -17.71
CA GLU A 66 -16.04 26.53 -17.92
C GLU A 66 -16.93 26.29 -16.70
N ALA A 67 -17.07 25.03 -16.25
CA ALA A 67 -17.85 24.68 -15.07
C ALA A 67 -17.35 25.34 -13.77
N SER A 68 -16.03 25.54 -13.65
CA SER A 68 -15.41 26.27 -12.54
C SER A 68 -15.77 27.76 -12.57
N SER A 69 -15.85 28.36 -13.77
CA SER A 69 -16.18 29.78 -13.94
C SER A 69 -17.67 30.07 -13.71
N SER A 70 -18.55 29.16 -14.12
CA SER A 70 -20.00 29.25 -13.87
C SER A 70 -20.38 28.80 -12.46
N LEU A 71 -19.48 28.13 -11.73
CA LEU A 71 -19.77 27.38 -10.49
C LEU A 71 -20.91 26.36 -10.67
N GLU A 72 -21.21 25.98 -11.90
CA GLU A 72 -22.30 25.08 -12.25
C GLU A 72 -21.79 24.06 -13.27
N LEU A 73 -22.01 22.78 -12.97
CA LEU A 73 -21.76 21.68 -13.89
C LEU A 73 -23.08 21.09 -14.33
N GLU A 74 -23.40 21.23 -15.62
CA GLU A 74 -24.51 20.52 -16.23
C GLU A 74 -24.07 19.07 -16.50
N LEU A 75 -24.76 18.13 -15.88
CA LEU A 75 -24.60 16.69 -16.14
C LEU A 75 -25.48 16.28 -17.32
N ASP A 76 -25.20 15.11 -17.91
CA ASP A 76 -25.86 14.58 -19.13
C ASP A 76 -27.41 14.46 -19.03
N ASP A 77 -28.00 14.62 -17.83
CA ASP A 77 -29.44 14.60 -17.55
C ASP A 77 -30.05 16.00 -17.26
N ASN A 78 -29.44 17.11 -17.72
CA ASN A 78 -29.81 18.49 -17.39
C ASN A 78 -29.79 18.81 -15.87
N VAL A 79 -29.00 18.07 -15.10
CA VAL A 79 -28.83 18.31 -13.66
C VAL A 79 -27.66 19.27 -13.48
N THR A 80 -27.93 20.49 -13.02
CA THR A 80 -26.89 21.45 -12.66
C THR A 80 -26.40 21.22 -11.23
N VAL A 81 -25.09 21.10 -11.08
CA VAL A 81 -24.40 20.87 -9.81
C VAL A 81 -23.55 22.07 -9.48
N HIS A 82 -23.79 22.69 -8.31
CA HIS A 82 -22.89 23.73 -7.84
C HIS A 82 -21.52 23.15 -7.50
N LEU A 83 -20.48 23.67 -8.15
CA LEU A 83 -19.10 23.25 -7.96
C LEU A 83 -18.38 24.16 -6.96
N ARG A 84 -17.55 23.53 -6.12
CA ARG A 84 -16.55 24.24 -5.32
C ARG A 84 -15.26 24.37 -6.14
N SER A 85 -14.85 25.61 -6.42
CA SER A 85 -13.64 25.92 -7.20
C SER A 85 -12.33 25.91 -6.40
N SER A 86 -12.39 25.96 -5.08
CA SER A 86 -11.22 25.83 -4.19
C SER A 86 -11.55 24.97 -2.98
N PHE A 87 -10.72 23.96 -2.72
CA PHE A 87 -10.89 23.07 -1.58
C PHE A 87 -10.15 23.57 -0.35
N TYR A 88 -8.94 24.13 -0.53
CA TYR A 88 -8.06 24.53 0.56
C TYR A 88 -7.83 26.04 0.67
N GLY A 89 -8.25 26.83 -0.33
CA GLY A 89 -7.94 28.26 -0.40
C GLY A 89 -6.47 28.56 -0.72
N ILE A 90 -5.70 27.54 -1.15
CA ILE A 90 -4.26 27.64 -1.38
C ILE A 90 -3.97 27.20 -2.82
N PRO A 91 -3.64 28.13 -3.75
CA PRO A 91 -3.59 27.84 -5.19
C PRO A 91 -2.64 26.71 -5.59
N TRP A 92 -1.50 26.55 -4.92
CA TRP A 92 -0.56 25.47 -5.24
C TRP A 92 -1.05 24.11 -4.72
N LEU A 93 -1.79 24.09 -3.61
CA LEU A 93 -2.34 22.88 -3.01
C LEU A 93 -3.58 22.41 -3.78
N ASP A 94 -4.43 23.34 -4.21
CA ASP A 94 -5.56 23.06 -5.10
C ASP A 94 -5.09 22.54 -6.48
N LYS A 95 -3.87 22.89 -6.91
CA LYS A 95 -3.21 22.37 -8.13
C LYS A 95 -2.43 21.07 -7.93
N LEU A 96 -2.24 20.60 -6.69
CA LEU A 96 -1.43 19.43 -6.37
C LEU A 96 -2.16 18.10 -6.67
N ILE A 97 -3.44 18.15 -7.00
CA ILE A 97 -4.30 16.99 -7.23
C ILE A 97 -3.92 16.33 -8.57
N LYS A 98 -2.92 15.45 -8.53
CA LYS A 98 -2.65 14.48 -9.59
C LYS A 98 -3.32 13.16 -9.24
N GLY A 99 -3.81 12.43 -10.25
CA GLY A 99 -4.38 11.11 -10.04
C GLY A 99 -3.38 10.18 -9.33
N ILE A 100 -3.90 9.34 -8.44
CA ILE A 100 -3.11 8.37 -7.67
C ILE A 100 -2.41 7.35 -8.59
N GLY A 101 -2.86 7.17 -9.82
CA GLY A 101 -2.22 6.37 -10.87
C GLY A 101 -0.85 6.88 -11.27
N ILE A 102 -0.55 8.18 -11.10
CA ILE A 102 0.78 8.75 -11.31
C ILE A 102 1.60 8.70 -10.02
N ILE A 103 0.98 9.04 -8.88
CA ILE A 103 1.67 9.17 -7.60
C ILE A 103 2.07 7.81 -7.02
N ALA A 104 1.20 6.80 -7.09
CA ALA A 104 1.45 5.50 -6.50
C ALA A 104 2.68 4.79 -7.09
N PRO A 105 2.88 4.67 -8.42
CA PRO A 105 4.09 4.05 -8.95
C PRO A 105 5.38 4.78 -8.55
N LEU A 106 5.36 6.12 -8.47
CA LEU A 106 6.52 6.91 -8.01
C LEU A 106 6.80 6.65 -6.53
N TYR A 107 5.77 6.65 -5.70
CA TYR A 107 5.88 6.29 -4.29
C TYR A 107 6.45 4.87 -4.12
N TYR A 108 5.93 3.88 -4.85
CA TYR A 108 6.41 2.51 -4.79
C TYR A 108 7.85 2.37 -5.26
N PHE A 109 8.26 3.13 -6.29
CA PHE A 109 9.64 3.18 -6.74
C PHE A 109 10.56 3.70 -5.63
N ILE A 110 10.23 4.86 -5.05
CA ILE A 110 11.01 5.48 -3.97
C ILE A 110 11.07 4.54 -2.76
N HIS A 111 9.94 3.97 -2.37
CA HIS A 111 9.85 3.04 -1.26
C HIS A 111 10.72 1.80 -1.50
N TYR A 112 10.63 1.19 -2.68
CA TYR A 112 11.42 0.00 -3.00
C TYR A 112 12.92 0.30 -3.06
N VAL A 113 13.33 1.40 -3.70
CA VAL A 113 14.76 1.76 -3.82
C VAL A 113 15.36 2.19 -2.49
N SER A 114 14.60 2.92 -1.66
CA SER A 114 15.08 3.50 -0.40
C SER A 114 14.95 2.57 0.81
N GLY A 115 14.04 1.59 0.76
CA GLY A 115 13.81 0.68 1.89
C GLY A 115 15.05 -0.17 2.21
N PRO A 116 15.32 -0.51 3.47
CA PRO A 116 16.38 -1.45 3.82
C PRO A 116 16.10 -2.84 3.22
N LEU A 117 17.14 -3.64 2.97
CA LEU A 117 16.97 -5.05 2.63
C LEU A 117 16.29 -5.74 3.81
N GLU A 118 15.18 -6.44 3.54
CA GLU A 118 14.19 -6.84 4.55
C GLU A 118 14.71 -7.84 5.60
N THR A 119 15.90 -8.41 5.37
CA THR A 119 16.61 -9.39 6.21
C THR A 119 17.83 -8.83 6.94
N THR A 120 18.12 -7.54 6.81
CA THR A 120 19.24 -6.94 7.56
C THR A 120 18.92 -7.08 9.05
N PRO A 121 19.74 -7.81 9.84
CA PRO A 121 19.51 -7.90 11.27
C PRO A 121 19.57 -6.48 11.87
N PRO A 122 18.70 -6.14 12.83
CA PRO A 122 18.83 -4.89 13.56
C PRO A 122 20.24 -4.83 14.16
N SER A 123 20.86 -3.66 14.12
CA SER A 123 22.15 -3.43 14.77
C SER A 123 22.07 -3.89 16.24
N PRO A 124 23.09 -4.58 16.79
CA PRO A 124 23.09 -5.02 18.19
C PRO A 124 22.97 -3.86 19.19
N SER A 125 23.12 -2.60 18.75
CA SER A 125 22.86 -1.39 19.55
C SER A 125 21.38 -0.99 19.64
N THR A 126 20.47 -1.68 18.96
CA THR A 126 19.02 -1.42 19.01
C THR A 126 18.31 -2.61 19.63
N ILE A 127 18.42 -2.72 20.95
CA ILE A 127 17.69 -3.67 21.80
C ILE A 127 16.21 -3.27 21.77
N SER A 128 15.51 -3.67 20.71
CA SER A 128 14.05 -3.62 20.59
C SER A 128 13.64 -4.91 19.89
N ASP A 129 13.32 -5.91 20.71
CA ASP A 129 12.83 -7.24 20.31
C ASP A 129 11.39 -7.17 19.75
N SER A 130 11.21 -6.38 18.69
CA SER A 130 10.16 -6.51 17.68
C SER A 130 10.43 -5.39 16.66
N PRO A 131 10.54 -5.69 15.36
CA PRO A 131 10.71 -4.65 14.33
C PRO A 131 9.44 -3.79 14.15
N ILE A 132 8.34 -4.21 14.76
CA ILE A 132 7.05 -3.52 14.70
C ILE A 132 6.76 -3.03 16.12
N ASP A 133 6.76 -1.71 16.28
CA ASP A 133 6.31 -1.10 17.53
C ASP A 133 4.83 -1.47 17.74
N ILE A 134 4.51 -2.06 18.89
CA ILE A 134 3.16 -2.46 19.27
C ILE A 134 2.17 -1.29 19.26
N HIS A 135 2.64 -0.08 19.56
CA HIS A 135 1.82 1.13 19.54
C HIS A 135 1.48 1.52 18.10
N GLU A 136 2.45 1.44 17.18
CA GLU A 136 2.22 1.67 15.75
C GLU A 136 1.27 0.61 15.15
N ALA A 137 1.43 -0.65 15.54
CA ALA A 137 0.55 -1.74 15.11
C ALA A 137 -0.89 -1.54 15.59
N LYS A 138 -1.08 -1.11 16.85
CA LYS A 138 -2.40 -0.78 17.41
C LYS A 138 -3.02 0.44 16.73
N ALA A 139 -2.22 1.44 16.40
CA ALA A 139 -2.66 2.66 15.74
C ALA A 139 -3.08 2.46 14.28
N LEU A 140 -2.55 1.43 13.60
CA LEU A 140 -2.74 1.21 12.16
C LEU A 140 -4.22 1.19 11.74
N PHE A 141 -5.01 0.29 12.31
CA PHE A 141 -6.40 0.13 11.89
C PHE A 141 -7.28 1.35 12.20
N PRO A 142 -7.28 1.91 13.44
CA PRO A 142 -8.05 3.13 13.71
C PRO A 142 -7.61 4.32 12.86
N ALA A 143 -6.31 4.45 12.56
CA ALA A 143 -5.82 5.51 11.69
C ALA A 143 -6.35 5.38 10.26
N VAL A 144 -6.34 4.17 9.69
CA VAL A 144 -6.93 3.91 8.37
C VAL A 144 -8.43 4.14 8.37
N LEU A 145 -9.14 3.79 9.45
CA LEU A 145 -10.57 4.07 9.58
C LEU A 145 -10.86 5.57 9.54
N ILE A 146 -10.15 6.36 10.36
CA ILE A 146 -10.37 7.80 10.51
C ILE A 146 -9.88 8.58 9.29
N GLY A 147 -8.63 8.33 8.87
CA GLY A 147 -7.96 9.10 7.81
C GLY A 147 -8.41 8.74 6.40
N TYR A 148 -9.02 7.57 6.18
CA TYR A 148 -9.39 7.09 4.85
C TYR A 148 -10.86 6.67 4.75
N TYR A 149 -11.29 5.65 5.51
CA TYR A 149 -12.63 5.06 5.29
C TYR A 149 -13.79 5.97 5.69
N ILE A 150 -13.72 6.68 6.82
CA ILE A 150 -14.78 7.60 7.24
C ILE A 150 -15.02 8.66 6.14
N PRO A 151 -13.99 9.39 5.65
CA PRO A 151 -14.18 10.30 4.54
C PRO A 151 -14.76 9.62 3.30
N THR A 152 -14.28 8.44 2.91
CA THR A 152 -14.78 7.73 1.73
C THR A 152 -16.25 7.37 1.85
N VAL A 153 -16.70 6.86 3.00
CA VAL A 153 -18.10 6.49 3.20
C VAL A 153 -19.01 7.71 3.15
N VAL A 154 -18.64 8.80 3.84
CA VAL A 154 -19.45 10.04 3.84
C VAL A 154 -19.67 10.60 2.43
N GLN A 155 -18.66 10.50 1.55
CA GLN A 155 -18.77 10.94 0.15
C GLN A 155 -19.78 10.12 -0.68
N LYS A 156 -20.10 8.89 -0.26
CA LYS A 156 -20.92 7.94 -1.03
C LYS A 156 -22.31 7.73 -0.45
N LEU A 157 -22.58 8.28 0.74
CA LEU A 157 -23.86 8.13 1.43
C LEU A 157 -24.97 8.94 0.73
N PRO A 158 -26.11 8.30 0.34
CA PRO A 158 -27.17 8.95 -0.43
C PRO A 158 -27.87 10.09 0.33
N MET A 159 -27.92 10.00 1.66
CA MET A 159 -28.54 11.01 2.53
C MET A 159 -27.68 12.27 2.75
N VAL A 160 -26.40 12.25 2.32
CA VAL A 160 -25.49 13.39 2.47
C VAL A 160 -25.66 14.33 1.28
N SER A 161 -25.81 15.63 1.54
CA SER A 161 -25.95 16.65 0.49
C SER A 161 -24.70 16.73 -0.40
N LEU A 162 -24.87 17.15 -1.64
CA LEU A 162 -23.79 17.21 -2.62
C LEU A 162 -22.64 18.11 -2.17
N SER A 163 -22.95 19.26 -1.57
CA SER A 163 -21.94 20.18 -1.02
C SER A 163 -21.08 19.52 0.07
N VAL A 164 -21.69 18.71 0.95
CA VAL A 164 -20.94 17.98 1.98
C VAL A 164 -20.09 16.88 1.35
N ARG A 165 -20.60 16.16 0.34
CA ARG A 165 -19.80 15.15 -0.39
C ARG A 165 -18.58 15.78 -1.06
N GLN A 166 -18.71 16.97 -1.65
CA GLN A 166 -17.58 17.70 -2.24
C GLN A 166 -16.54 18.08 -1.17
N ILE A 167 -16.96 18.57 0.01
CA ILE A 167 -16.05 18.88 1.12
C ILE A 167 -15.27 17.63 1.55
N PHE A 168 -15.96 16.51 1.74
CA PHE A 168 -15.30 15.26 2.14
C PHE A 168 -14.43 14.67 1.03
N CYS A 169 -14.78 14.90 -0.25
CA CYS A 169 -13.92 14.57 -1.39
C CYS A 169 -12.62 15.38 -1.32
N GLY A 170 -12.72 16.70 -1.10
CA GLY A 170 -11.57 17.56 -0.83
C GLY A 170 -10.73 17.03 0.32
N TYR A 171 -11.32 16.83 1.50
CA TYR A 171 -10.61 16.26 2.65
C TYR A 171 -9.88 14.95 2.33
N TRP A 172 -10.53 14.06 1.56
CA TRP A 172 -9.97 12.78 1.15
C TRP A 172 -8.78 12.90 0.20
N GLN A 173 -8.64 13.98 -0.59
CA GLN A 173 -7.46 14.15 -1.45
C GLN A 173 -6.15 14.25 -0.64
N LEU A 174 -6.21 14.70 0.62
CA LEU A 174 -5.05 14.74 1.53
C LEU A 174 -4.99 13.55 2.49
N TYR A 175 -5.71 12.46 2.19
CA TYR A 175 -5.73 11.28 3.06
C TYR A 175 -4.32 10.78 3.45
N PRO A 176 -3.25 10.82 2.63
CA PRO A 176 -1.94 10.34 3.07
C PRO A 176 -1.37 11.18 4.22
N ILE A 177 -1.63 12.49 4.20
CA ILE A 177 -1.18 13.43 5.24
C ILE A 177 -2.00 13.20 6.52
N TRP A 178 -3.34 13.20 6.40
CA TRP A 178 -4.21 12.99 7.56
C TRP A 178 -4.01 11.60 8.17
N LEU A 179 -3.87 10.57 7.36
CA LEU A 179 -3.56 9.21 7.81
C LEU A 179 -2.26 9.18 8.61
N SER A 180 -1.20 9.84 8.12
CA SER A 180 0.10 9.89 8.81
C SER A 180 0.00 10.63 10.15
N ILE A 181 -0.69 11.78 10.18
CA ILE A 181 -0.91 12.57 11.40
C ILE A 181 -1.70 11.76 12.44
N VAL A 182 -2.81 11.15 12.02
CA VAL A 182 -3.66 10.36 12.91
C VAL A 182 -2.94 9.11 13.40
N HIS A 183 -2.20 8.41 12.52
CA HIS A 183 -1.41 7.24 12.91
C HIS A 183 -0.35 7.58 13.94
N HIS A 184 0.42 8.65 13.71
CA HIS A 184 1.43 9.10 14.67
C HIS A 184 0.82 9.55 16.00
N GLY A 185 -0.25 10.35 15.96
CA GLY A 185 -0.94 10.82 17.17
C GLY A 185 -1.52 9.67 18.00
N LEU A 186 -2.13 8.67 17.35
CA LEU A 186 -2.63 7.47 18.02
C LEU A 186 -1.49 6.61 18.58
N SER A 187 -0.37 6.48 17.86
CA SER A 187 0.81 5.74 18.34
C SER A 187 1.36 6.37 19.62
N LEU A 188 1.53 7.70 19.64
CA LEU A 188 1.93 8.45 20.83
C LEU A 188 0.94 8.27 21.99
N TRP A 189 -0.36 8.29 21.69
CA TRP A 189 -1.40 8.08 22.71
C TRP A 189 -1.33 6.67 23.31
N TYR A 190 -1.19 5.64 22.48
CA TYR A 190 -1.02 4.25 22.95
C TYR A 190 0.24 4.07 23.77
N SER A 191 1.36 4.69 23.35
CA SER A 191 2.62 4.67 24.11
C SER A 191 2.47 5.36 25.47
N ALA A 192 1.83 6.52 25.51
CA ALA A 192 1.57 7.24 26.76
C ALA A 192 0.68 6.45 27.72
N ALA A 193 -0.37 5.80 27.20
CA ALA A 193 -1.33 5.02 28.01
C ALA A 193 -0.74 3.70 28.55
N ALA A 194 0.26 3.12 27.87
CA ALA A 194 0.80 1.79 28.20
C ALA A 194 2.08 1.82 29.08
N ARG A 195 2.60 3.01 29.39
CA ARG A 195 3.90 3.24 30.06
C ARG A 195 4.18 2.35 31.28
N THR A 196 3.19 2.11 32.13
CA THR A 196 3.34 1.27 33.34
C THR A 196 3.34 -0.23 33.05
N THR A 197 2.66 -0.65 31.97
CA THR A 197 2.48 -2.07 31.60
C THR A 197 3.68 -2.56 30.80
N ASP A 198 4.27 -1.70 29.96
CA ASP A 198 5.43 -2.06 29.14
C ASP A 198 6.70 -2.24 29.98
N ILE A 199 6.89 -1.47 31.06
CA ILE A 199 7.99 -1.67 32.03
C ILE A 199 7.92 -3.08 32.64
N LYS A 200 6.73 -3.52 33.07
CA LYS A 200 6.52 -4.88 33.61
C LYS A 200 6.74 -5.96 32.55
N ARG A 201 6.39 -5.67 31.29
CA ARG A 201 6.51 -6.61 30.17
C ARG A 201 7.97 -6.81 29.76
N LEU A 202 8.75 -5.73 29.67
CA LEU A 202 10.20 -5.76 29.44
C LEU A 202 10.94 -6.52 30.54
N GLN A 203 10.53 -6.36 31.81
CA GLN A 203 11.10 -7.10 32.94
C GLN A 203 10.77 -8.61 32.91
N SER A 204 9.68 -9.02 32.26
CA SER A 204 9.24 -10.41 32.23
C SER A 204 9.90 -11.30 31.16
N GLY A 205 10.76 -10.73 30.30
CA GLY A 205 11.49 -11.48 29.26
C GLY A 205 10.62 -12.18 28.21
N ARG A 206 9.32 -11.88 28.15
CA ARG A 206 8.37 -12.56 27.28
C ARG A 206 8.41 -11.91 25.89
N SER A 207 8.92 -12.64 24.89
CA SER A 207 8.97 -12.19 23.49
C SER A 207 7.60 -11.64 23.05
N SER A 208 7.54 -10.32 22.85
CA SER A 208 6.31 -9.57 22.53
C SER A 208 5.84 -9.77 21.09
N SER A 209 6.73 -10.25 20.22
CA SER A 209 6.59 -10.25 18.77
C SER A 209 5.32 -10.96 18.26
N ASP A 210 4.88 -12.06 18.88
CA ASP A 210 3.67 -12.77 18.43
C ASP A 210 2.36 -12.03 18.74
N ASN A 211 2.32 -11.28 19.84
CA ASN A 211 1.15 -10.46 20.17
C ASN A 211 1.05 -9.22 19.28
N ASP A 212 2.19 -8.72 18.82
CA ASP A 212 2.23 -7.47 18.05
C ASP A 212 1.69 -7.69 16.62
N MET A 213 1.97 -8.86 16.03
CA MET A 213 1.48 -9.25 14.72
C MET A 213 -0.05 -9.41 14.65
N VAL A 214 -0.73 -9.65 15.78
CA VAL A 214 -2.20 -9.79 15.80
C VAL A 214 -2.89 -8.51 15.31
N HIS A 215 -2.37 -7.34 15.67
CA HIS A 215 -2.96 -6.06 15.25
C HIS A 215 -2.76 -5.80 13.75
N VAL A 216 -1.57 -6.12 13.24
CA VAL A 216 -1.23 -6.03 11.82
C VAL A 216 -2.10 -6.96 10.98
N ARG A 217 -2.24 -8.24 11.40
CA ARG A 217 -3.13 -9.21 10.74
C ARG A 217 -4.57 -8.73 10.69
N ARG A 218 -5.10 -8.21 11.80
CA ARG A 218 -6.46 -7.66 11.86
C ARG A 218 -6.63 -6.49 10.90
N ALA A 219 -5.66 -5.57 10.84
CA ALA A 219 -5.70 -4.44 9.93
C ALA A 219 -5.82 -4.91 8.47
N TYR A 220 -4.90 -5.77 7.98
CA TYR A 220 -4.96 -6.26 6.60
C TYR A 220 -6.18 -7.13 6.30
N LEU A 221 -6.60 -7.96 7.26
CA LEU A 221 -7.80 -8.78 7.09
C LEU A 221 -9.04 -7.91 6.92
N ILE A 222 -9.23 -6.90 7.78
CA ILE A 222 -10.41 -6.04 7.74
C ILE A 222 -10.39 -5.17 6.47
N THR A 223 -9.28 -4.48 6.19
CA THR A 223 -9.22 -3.59 5.01
C THR A 223 -9.35 -4.36 3.70
N GLY A 224 -8.68 -5.51 3.59
CA GLY A 224 -8.82 -6.40 2.45
C GLY A 224 -10.24 -6.96 2.30
N SER A 225 -10.91 -7.30 3.41
CA SER A 225 -12.31 -7.77 3.38
C SER A 225 -13.28 -6.68 2.94
N ILE A 226 -13.08 -5.42 3.39
CA ILE A 226 -13.89 -4.28 2.93
C ILE A 226 -13.69 -4.09 1.42
N SER A 227 -12.44 -4.11 0.93
CA SER A 227 -12.17 -4.01 -0.50
C SER A 227 -12.80 -5.14 -1.30
N ALA A 228 -12.78 -6.38 -0.79
CA ALA A 228 -13.42 -7.52 -1.43
C ALA A 228 -14.96 -7.37 -1.46
N ALA A 229 -15.56 -6.88 -0.39
CA ALA A 229 -17.00 -6.62 -0.34
C ALA A 229 -17.43 -5.57 -1.37
N VAL A 230 -16.66 -4.48 -1.52
CA VAL A 230 -16.91 -3.46 -2.55
C VAL A 230 -16.75 -4.06 -3.95
N TYR A 231 -15.73 -4.89 -4.17
CA TYR A 231 -15.53 -5.58 -5.45
C TYR A 231 -16.70 -6.52 -5.78
N PHE A 232 -17.20 -7.29 -4.81
CA PHE A 232 -18.37 -8.15 -4.99
C PHE A 232 -19.65 -7.37 -5.25
N TYR A 233 -19.85 -6.23 -4.58
CA TYR A 233 -20.94 -5.34 -4.90
C TYR A 233 -20.88 -4.90 -6.37
N VAL A 234 -19.73 -4.40 -6.82
CA VAL A 234 -19.55 -3.98 -8.23
C VAL A 234 -19.77 -5.16 -9.19
N ARG A 235 -19.25 -6.34 -8.86
CA ARG A 235 -19.30 -7.51 -9.76
C ARG A 235 -20.66 -8.18 -9.87
N PHE A 236 -21.41 -8.25 -8.78
CA PHE A 236 -22.63 -9.07 -8.71
C PHE A 236 -23.91 -8.27 -8.45
N LEU A 237 -23.82 -7.09 -7.81
CA LEU A 237 -24.99 -6.35 -7.33
C LEU A 237 -25.23 -5.03 -8.07
N SER A 238 -24.20 -4.45 -8.70
CA SER A 238 -24.31 -3.11 -9.31
C SER A 238 -25.20 -3.05 -10.55
N GLY A 239 -25.48 -4.19 -11.19
CA GLY A 239 -26.16 -4.24 -12.49
C GLY A 239 -25.29 -3.81 -13.68
N ILE A 240 -24.03 -3.40 -13.45
CA ILE A 240 -23.10 -2.97 -14.49
C ILE A 240 -22.04 -4.06 -14.69
N PRO A 241 -21.78 -4.50 -15.93
CA PRO A 241 -20.72 -5.46 -16.21
C PRO A 241 -19.36 -4.97 -15.67
N THR A 242 -18.64 -5.82 -14.95
CA THR A 242 -17.32 -5.47 -14.38
C THR A 242 -16.33 -4.99 -15.45
N CYS A 243 -16.42 -5.55 -16.67
CA CYS A 243 -15.61 -5.11 -17.79
C CYS A 243 -15.92 -3.66 -18.20
N ASP A 244 -17.17 -3.21 -18.11
CA ASP A 244 -17.54 -1.82 -18.42
C ASP A 244 -16.96 -0.84 -17.41
N VAL A 245 -16.90 -1.25 -16.13
CA VAL A 245 -16.34 -0.44 -15.04
C VAL A 245 -14.82 -0.33 -15.16
N PHE A 246 -14.11 -1.43 -15.45
CA PHE A 246 -12.65 -1.48 -15.30
C PHE A 246 -11.84 -1.57 -16.59
N ILE A 247 -12.40 -1.99 -17.73
CA ILE A 247 -11.60 -2.38 -18.91
C ILE A 247 -12.09 -1.74 -20.20
N ARG A 248 -13.41 -1.64 -20.41
CA ARG A 248 -13.98 -1.20 -21.68
C ARG A 248 -13.48 0.18 -22.06
N GLY A 249 -12.95 0.28 -23.28
CA GLY A 249 -12.39 1.50 -23.85
C GLY A 249 -10.96 1.83 -23.41
N MET A 250 -10.34 1.09 -22.48
CA MET A 250 -8.99 1.40 -21.98
C MET A 250 -7.87 1.20 -23.00
N PHE A 251 -8.09 0.36 -24.01
CA PHE A 251 -7.08 0.04 -25.03
C PHE A 251 -7.26 0.83 -26.33
N HIS A 252 -8.18 1.78 -26.36
CA HIS A 252 -8.22 2.77 -27.45
C HIS A 252 -7.03 3.72 -27.34
N SER A 253 -6.63 4.32 -28.47
CA SER A 253 -5.55 5.30 -28.43
C SER A 253 -5.98 6.50 -27.58
N PRO A 254 -5.10 7.06 -26.72
CA PRO A 254 -5.45 8.22 -25.89
C PRO A 254 -5.94 9.40 -26.72
N ALA A 255 -5.39 9.59 -27.92
CA ALA A 255 -5.84 10.61 -28.86
C ALA A 255 -7.28 10.40 -29.34
N ALA A 256 -7.69 9.15 -29.63
CA ALA A 256 -9.07 8.86 -30.05
C ALA A 256 -10.05 9.07 -28.89
N VAL A 257 -9.68 8.67 -27.67
CA VAL A 257 -10.50 8.93 -26.47
C VAL A 257 -10.62 10.42 -26.22
N ALA A 258 -9.51 11.15 -26.29
CA ALA A 258 -9.45 12.60 -26.10
C ALA A 258 -10.26 13.38 -27.15
N ALA A 259 -10.33 12.90 -28.39
CA ALA A 259 -11.14 13.50 -29.45
C ALA A 259 -12.65 13.28 -29.27
N ALA A 260 -13.04 12.26 -28.49
CA ALA A 260 -14.44 11.94 -28.22
C ALA A 260 -14.99 12.60 -26.95
N VAL A 261 -14.18 13.40 -26.24
CA VAL A 261 -14.61 14.09 -25.01
C VAL A 261 -15.52 15.26 -25.38
N THR A 262 -16.81 15.16 -25.04
CA THR A 262 -17.78 16.24 -25.25
C THR A 262 -18.32 16.83 -23.94
N SER A 263 -18.07 16.16 -22.81
CA SER A 263 -18.48 16.59 -21.48
C SER A 263 -17.41 16.25 -20.42
N VAL A 264 -17.60 16.74 -19.19
CA VAL A 264 -16.75 16.36 -18.05
C VAL A 264 -16.86 14.87 -17.75
N THR A 265 -18.05 14.27 -17.87
CA THR A 265 -18.27 12.84 -17.63
C THR A 265 -17.54 11.97 -18.66
N ASP A 266 -17.59 12.35 -19.94
CA ASP A 266 -16.88 11.66 -21.03
C ASP A 266 -15.37 11.59 -20.80
N GLY A 267 -14.79 12.66 -20.25
CA GLY A 267 -13.37 12.72 -19.92
C GLY A 267 -13.03 12.00 -18.60
N MET A 268 -13.85 12.16 -17.57
CA MET A 268 -13.55 11.64 -16.23
C MET A 268 -13.69 10.13 -16.12
N VAL A 269 -14.66 9.51 -16.81
CA VAL A 269 -14.83 8.04 -16.78
C VAL A 269 -13.57 7.29 -17.24
N PRO A 270 -13.00 7.55 -18.44
CA PRO A 270 -11.78 6.88 -18.87
C PRO A 270 -10.56 7.33 -18.05
N ALA A 271 -10.47 8.60 -17.62
CA ALA A 271 -9.40 9.05 -16.74
C ALA A 271 -9.33 8.24 -15.43
N MET A 272 -10.48 8.02 -14.78
CA MET A 272 -10.59 7.23 -13.54
C MET A 272 -10.26 5.73 -13.75
N LYS A 273 -10.55 5.19 -14.94
CA LYS A 273 -10.14 3.82 -15.31
C LYS A 273 -8.62 3.69 -15.39
N TYR A 274 -7.96 4.63 -16.08
CA TYR A 274 -6.49 4.65 -16.13
C TYR A 274 -5.90 4.86 -14.74
N ASP A 275 -6.44 5.80 -13.97
CA ASP A 275 -6.01 6.07 -12.59
C ASP A 275 -6.01 4.78 -11.76
N ALA A 276 -7.15 4.08 -11.69
CA ALA A 276 -7.28 2.83 -10.97
C ALA A 276 -6.33 1.73 -11.50
N PHE A 277 -6.26 1.55 -12.83
CA PHE A 277 -5.42 0.52 -13.45
C PHE A 277 -3.94 0.71 -13.10
N PHE A 278 -3.40 1.92 -13.30
CA PHE A 278 -1.99 2.18 -13.03
C PHE A 278 -1.67 2.13 -11.54
N THR A 279 -2.59 2.55 -10.66
CA THR A 279 -2.43 2.37 -9.21
C THR A 279 -2.32 0.91 -8.82
N PHE A 280 -3.25 0.05 -9.24
CA PHE A 280 -3.26 -1.33 -8.81
C PHE A 280 -2.17 -2.18 -9.47
N VAL A 281 -1.91 -1.99 -10.77
CA VAL A 281 -0.83 -2.71 -11.46
C VAL A 281 0.53 -2.37 -10.87
N SER A 282 0.78 -1.09 -10.58
CA SER A 282 2.03 -0.68 -9.93
C SER A 282 2.15 -1.22 -8.50
N GLY A 283 1.06 -1.26 -7.72
CA GLY A 283 1.04 -1.85 -6.39
C GLY A 283 1.34 -3.35 -6.39
N LEU A 284 0.76 -4.10 -7.33
CA LEU A 284 1.03 -5.53 -7.48
C LEU A 284 2.47 -5.80 -7.97
N LEU A 285 2.99 -4.98 -8.88
CA LEU A 285 4.39 -5.07 -9.29
C LEU A 285 5.32 -4.80 -8.11
N TRP A 286 5.05 -3.76 -7.33
CA TRP A 286 5.81 -3.41 -6.13
C TRP A 286 5.84 -4.54 -5.10
N ILE A 287 4.69 -5.14 -4.80
CA ILE A 287 4.60 -6.33 -3.94
C ILE A 287 5.40 -7.50 -4.54
N SER A 288 5.34 -7.70 -5.85
CA SER A 288 6.11 -8.77 -6.50
C SER A 288 7.62 -8.55 -6.38
N LEU A 289 8.08 -7.29 -6.46
CA LEU A 289 9.48 -6.92 -6.27
C LEU A 289 9.95 -7.22 -4.84
N THR A 290 9.14 -6.91 -3.81
CA THR A 290 9.49 -7.21 -2.41
C THR A 290 9.54 -8.71 -2.13
N PHE A 291 8.62 -9.50 -2.68
CA PHE A 291 8.75 -10.97 -2.67
C PHE A 291 10.01 -11.47 -3.40
N GLY A 292 10.43 -10.78 -4.45
CA GLY A 292 11.68 -11.03 -5.14
C GLY A 292 12.90 -10.82 -4.23
N ASP A 293 12.89 -9.78 -3.40
CA ASP A 293 13.93 -9.54 -2.40
C ASP A 293 13.91 -10.63 -1.31
N LEU A 294 12.74 -11.00 -0.79
CA LEU A 294 12.59 -12.13 0.15
C LEU A 294 13.13 -13.45 -0.40
N LYS A 295 12.95 -13.69 -1.69
CA LYS A 295 13.50 -14.87 -2.37
C LYS A 295 15.02 -14.79 -2.51
N ALA A 296 15.55 -13.63 -2.87
CA ALA A 296 17.00 -13.43 -2.99
C ALA A 296 17.72 -13.63 -1.65
N GLU A 297 17.06 -13.28 -0.56
CA GLU A 297 17.54 -13.45 0.82
C GLU A 297 17.27 -14.86 1.39
N GLY A 298 16.73 -15.79 0.60
CA GLY A 298 16.50 -17.18 1.01
C GLY A 298 15.35 -17.38 2.01
N VAL A 299 14.59 -16.33 2.31
CA VAL A 299 13.43 -16.39 3.22
C VAL A 299 12.23 -17.05 2.56
N LEU A 300 12.00 -16.74 1.29
CA LEU A 300 10.87 -17.26 0.53
C LEU A 300 11.20 -18.64 -0.07
N ARG A 301 10.43 -19.66 0.30
CA ARG A 301 10.60 -21.04 -0.20
C ARG A 301 10.03 -21.29 -1.60
N PHE A 302 9.21 -20.37 -2.10
CA PHE A 302 8.47 -20.53 -3.35
C PHE A 302 9.04 -19.66 -4.47
N GLY A 303 8.87 -20.09 -5.72
CA GLY A 303 9.26 -19.32 -6.89
C GLY A 303 8.37 -18.09 -7.12
N THR A 304 8.93 -17.05 -7.75
CA THR A 304 8.24 -15.80 -8.12
C THR A 304 6.98 -16.05 -8.95
N VAL A 305 6.99 -17.05 -9.84
CA VAL A 305 5.81 -17.44 -10.63
C VAL A 305 4.64 -17.80 -9.71
N ARG A 306 4.88 -18.61 -8.66
CA ARG A 306 3.82 -19.00 -7.72
C ARG A 306 3.24 -17.80 -6.98
N VAL A 307 4.09 -16.85 -6.57
CA VAL A 307 3.64 -15.61 -5.91
C VAL A 307 2.73 -14.82 -6.84
N VAL A 308 3.18 -14.56 -8.07
CA VAL A 308 2.41 -13.81 -9.07
C VAL A 308 1.10 -14.54 -9.40
N SER A 309 1.11 -15.87 -9.54
CA SER A 309 -0.12 -16.65 -9.76
C SER A 309 -1.11 -16.50 -8.61
N VAL A 310 -0.67 -16.58 -7.36
CA VAL A 310 -1.54 -16.35 -6.19
C VAL A 310 -2.10 -14.94 -6.21
N MET A 311 -1.28 -13.93 -6.47
CA MET A 311 -1.73 -12.53 -6.57
C MET A 311 -2.82 -12.37 -7.63
N LEU A 312 -2.62 -12.91 -8.84
CA LEU A 312 -3.60 -12.85 -9.92
C LEU A 312 -4.91 -13.58 -9.59
N LEU A 313 -4.83 -14.73 -8.90
CA LEU A 313 -6.03 -15.42 -8.42
C LEU A 313 -6.78 -14.57 -7.39
N VAL A 314 -6.08 -13.93 -6.45
CA VAL A 314 -6.74 -13.05 -5.47
C VAL A 314 -7.36 -11.82 -6.15
N VAL A 315 -6.70 -11.23 -7.15
CA VAL A 315 -7.28 -10.15 -7.96
C VAL A 315 -8.55 -10.63 -8.66
N TYR A 316 -8.52 -11.82 -9.27
CA TYR A 316 -9.67 -12.35 -10.00
C TYR A 316 -10.86 -12.63 -9.08
N PHE A 317 -10.63 -13.20 -7.90
CA PHE A 317 -11.72 -13.58 -6.99
C PHE A 317 -12.17 -12.43 -6.09
N PHE A 318 -11.24 -11.64 -5.55
CA PHE A 318 -11.53 -10.65 -4.50
C PHE A 318 -11.29 -9.20 -4.95
N GLY A 319 -10.78 -8.99 -6.16
CA GLY A 319 -10.47 -7.68 -6.70
C GLY A 319 -9.09 -7.16 -6.30
N PRO A 320 -8.63 -6.10 -6.98
CA PRO A 320 -7.25 -5.62 -6.84
C PRO A 320 -6.95 -4.97 -5.49
N GLY A 321 -7.91 -4.29 -4.86
CA GLY A 321 -7.72 -3.71 -3.53
C GLY A 321 -7.50 -4.76 -2.45
N ALA A 322 -8.28 -5.84 -2.48
CA ALA A 322 -8.11 -6.97 -1.57
C ALA A 322 -6.78 -7.70 -1.82
N ALA A 323 -6.40 -7.87 -3.08
CA ALA A 323 -5.10 -8.45 -3.44
C ALA A 323 -3.93 -7.64 -2.86
N THR A 324 -3.95 -6.31 -2.98
CA THR A 324 -2.92 -5.45 -2.38
C THR A 324 -2.83 -5.66 -0.87
N ALA A 325 -3.96 -5.61 -0.14
CA ALA A 325 -3.97 -5.76 1.31
C ALA A 325 -3.54 -7.18 1.77
N PHE A 326 -4.11 -8.23 1.18
CA PHE A 326 -3.81 -9.61 1.57
C PHE A 326 -2.39 -10.03 1.18
N CYS A 327 -1.90 -9.64 0.01
CA CYS A 327 -0.54 -10.00 -0.40
C CYS A 327 0.52 -9.20 0.37
N TRP A 328 0.23 -7.95 0.76
CA TRP A 328 1.07 -7.22 1.69
C TRP A 328 1.07 -7.86 3.08
N GLY A 329 -0.09 -8.21 3.63
CA GLY A 329 -0.20 -8.93 4.90
C GLY A 329 0.54 -10.29 4.87
N TRP A 330 0.48 -11.01 3.75
CA TRP A 330 1.23 -12.26 3.56
C TRP A 330 2.75 -12.04 3.60
N ARG A 331 3.24 -10.95 2.98
CA ARG A 331 4.65 -10.56 3.08
C ARG A 331 5.06 -10.30 4.53
N GLU A 332 4.28 -9.53 5.29
CA GLU A 332 4.56 -9.25 6.71
C GLU A 332 4.63 -10.54 7.54
N GLU A 333 3.74 -11.49 7.27
CA GLU A 333 3.74 -12.79 7.96
C GLU A 333 5.01 -13.62 7.68
N ILE A 334 5.49 -13.60 6.43
CA ILE A 334 6.74 -14.28 6.07
C ILE A 334 7.93 -13.64 6.79
N LEU A 335 7.99 -12.30 6.84
CA LEU A 335 9.04 -11.58 7.55
C LEU A 335 9.03 -11.88 9.05
N HIS A 336 7.84 -11.93 9.65
CA HIS A 336 7.67 -12.30 11.05
C HIS A 336 8.22 -13.70 11.35
N VAL A 337 7.84 -14.69 10.54
CA VAL A 337 8.32 -16.07 10.69
C VAL A 337 9.83 -16.18 10.45
N ALA A 338 10.37 -15.46 9.47
CA ALA A 338 11.79 -15.45 9.16
C ALA A 338 12.62 -14.92 10.33
N LYS A 339 12.20 -13.80 10.92
CA LYS A 339 12.88 -13.17 12.06
C LYS A 339 12.87 -14.05 13.30
N ARG A 340 11.74 -14.71 13.59
CA ARG A 340 11.68 -15.69 14.69
C ARG A 340 12.69 -16.81 14.56
N ARG A 341 12.98 -17.28 13.34
CA ARG A 341 14.01 -18.32 13.11
C ARG A 341 15.44 -17.82 13.29
N LEU A 342 15.69 -16.51 13.21
CA LEU A 342 17.01 -15.94 13.43
C LEU A 342 17.30 -15.67 14.91
N MET A 343 16.26 -15.66 15.76
CA MET A 343 16.35 -15.42 17.21
C MET A 343 16.43 -16.70 18.04
N VAL A 344 16.22 -17.87 17.41
CA VAL A 344 16.37 -19.22 18.00
C VAL A 344 17.63 -19.84 17.43
#